data_AF-A0A497HPM9-F1
#
_entry.id   AF-A0A497HPM9-F1
#
_cell.length_a   1.000
_cell.length_b   1.000
_cell.length_c   1.000
_cell.angle_alpha   90.00
_cell.angle_beta   90.00
_cell.angle_gamma   90.00
#
_symmetry.space_group_name_H-M   'P 1'
#
loop_
_entity.id
_entity.type
_entity.pdbx_description
1 polymer ?
#
loop_
_entity_poly.entity_id
_entity_poly.type
_entity_poly.pdbx_seq_one_letter_code
_entity_poly.pdbx_strand_id
1 'polypeptide(L)'
;RVSAVNGVGEGELSGEVSAVPRSGGGPAVPSAPQNLVARGGDGYVILTWEAPDDDGGSPIIGYRIYRGTSSGNEVLLTTVGNVLTYNDTGVTNGQKYYYRVSALNRVGEGELSEEVSAVPQSAPTTTEGASASGGMSSLHLFSALVVVIVAIVLIVLFAIRRKGESGEGESQVSSTEK
;
A
#
# COMPACT_ATOMS: atom_id res chain seq x y z
N ARG A 1 -36.96 -10.06 -12.58
CA ARG A 1 -37.83 -8.99 -13.11
C ARG A 1 -38.82 -8.60 -12.01
N VAL A 2 -39.14 -7.32 -11.87
CA VAL A 2 -40.25 -6.83 -11.03
C VAL A 2 -41.19 -6.01 -11.90
N SER A 3 -42.50 -6.16 -11.69
CA SER A 3 -43.55 -5.31 -12.26
C SER A 3 -44.17 -4.47 -11.14
N ALA A 4 -44.58 -3.25 -11.48
CA ALA A 4 -45.46 -2.46 -10.63
C ALA A 4 -46.91 -2.75 -11.04
N VAL A 5 -47.78 -3.02 -10.05
CA VAL A 5 -49.21 -3.19 -10.27
C VAL A 5 -49.92 -1.95 -9.74
N ASN A 6 -50.69 -1.27 -10.58
CA ASN A 6 -51.64 -0.24 -10.16
C ASN A 6 -53.06 -0.60 -10.62
N GLY A 7 -54.08 0.13 -10.16
CA GLY A 7 -55.50 -0.21 -10.33
C GLY A 7 -56.05 -0.24 -11.76
N VAL A 8 -55.21 -0.13 -12.79
CA VAL A 8 -55.58 -0.19 -14.22
C VAL A 8 -54.92 -1.38 -14.94
N GLY A 9 -53.97 -2.09 -14.31
CA GLY A 9 -53.32 -3.28 -14.87
C GLY A 9 -51.81 -3.36 -14.57
N GLU A 10 -51.17 -4.47 -14.94
CA GLU A 10 -49.73 -4.67 -14.79
C GLU A 10 -48.96 -3.91 -15.89
N GLY A 11 -47.97 -3.09 -15.51
CA GLY A 11 -47.09 -2.40 -16.46
C GLY A 11 -46.09 -3.33 -17.16
N GLU A 12 -45.49 -2.87 -18.26
CA GLU A 12 -44.46 -3.62 -19.01
C GLU A 12 -43.33 -4.10 -18.10
N LEU A 13 -42.93 -5.37 -18.28
CA LEU A 13 -41.85 -5.98 -17.49
C LEU A 13 -40.53 -5.24 -17.71
N SER A 14 -39.84 -4.92 -16.61
CA SER A 14 -38.44 -4.49 -16.67
C SER A 14 -37.59 -5.49 -17.47
N GLY A 15 -36.61 -4.97 -18.22
CA GLY A 15 -35.68 -5.78 -19.03
C GLY A 15 -34.96 -6.84 -18.20
N GLU A 16 -34.49 -7.89 -18.88
CA GLU A 16 -33.70 -8.94 -18.22
C GLU A 16 -32.35 -8.38 -17.76
N VAL A 17 -32.21 -8.20 -16.45
CA VAL A 17 -30.88 -8.18 -15.81
C VAL A 17 -30.46 -9.62 -15.63
N SER A 18 -29.67 -10.13 -16.56
CA SER A 18 -28.94 -11.38 -16.35
C SER A 18 -27.73 -11.07 -15.48
N ALA A 19 -27.89 -11.17 -14.16
CA ALA A 19 -26.75 -11.29 -13.26
C ALA A 19 -26.29 -12.75 -13.31
N VAL A 20 -25.06 -12.99 -13.75
CA VAL A 20 -24.43 -14.30 -13.54
C VAL A 20 -24.13 -14.39 -12.04
N PRO A 21 -24.79 -15.28 -11.26
CA PRO A 21 -24.38 -15.51 -9.89
C PRO A 21 -22.95 -16.06 -9.93
N ARG A 22 -22.04 -15.48 -9.16
CA ARG A 22 -20.69 -16.04 -9.01
C ARG A 22 -20.87 -17.49 -8.55
N SER A 23 -20.52 -18.43 -9.42
CA SER A 23 -20.79 -19.85 -9.19
C SER A 23 -19.97 -20.32 -7.98
N GLY A 24 -20.64 -20.68 -6.89
CA GLY A 24 -20.23 -21.73 -5.96
C GLY A 24 -19.10 -21.40 -4.97
N GLY A 25 -19.46 -20.85 -3.82
CA GLY A 25 -18.64 -20.85 -2.62
C GLY A 25 -19.14 -19.79 -1.64
N GLY A 26 -19.48 -20.18 -0.42
CA GLY A 26 -19.70 -19.19 0.65
C GLY A 26 -18.43 -18.38 0.92
N PRO A 27 -18.46 -17.48 1.92
CA PRO A 27 -17.26 -16.75 2.34
C PRO A 27 -16.07 -17.71 2.53
N ALA A 28 -14.96 -17.42 1.88
CA ALA A 28 -13.70 -18.14 1.96
C ALA A 28 -12.63 -17.26 2.60
N VAL A 29 -11.48 -17.86 2.94
CA VAL A 29 -10.29 -17.07 3.33
C VAL A 29 -9.73 -16.34 2.10
N PRO A 30 -9.01 -15.21 2.29
CA PRO A 30 -8.42 -14.49 1.18
C PRO A 30 -7.35 -15.30 0.44
N SER A 31 -7.08 -14.90 -0.80
CA SER A 31 -5.85 -15.27 -1.51
C SER A 31 -4.61 -14.57 -0.92
N ALA A 32 -3.42 -14.93 -1.38
CA ALA A 32 -2.18 -14.32 -0.92
C ALA A 32 -2.07 -12.83 -1.29
N PRO A 33 -1.51 -11.97 -0.40
CA PRO A 33 -1.09 -10.62 -0.77
C PRO A 33 -0.08 -10.62 -1.91
N GLN A 34 -0.10 -9.55 -2.70
CA GLN A 34 0.70 -9.43 -3.92
C GLN A 34 1.88 -8.48 -3.74
N ASN A 35 2.88 -8.59 -4.62
CA ASN A 35 3.97 -7.61 -4.75
C ASN A 35 4.62 -7.23 -3.41
N LEU A 36 4.85 -8.22 -2.54
CA LEU A 36 5.57 -8.00 -1.28
C LEU A 36 6.99 -7.52 -1.60
N VAL A 37 7.41 -6.43 -0.95
CA VAL A 37 8.76 -5.87 -1.07
C VAL A 37 9.29 -5.58 0.33
N ALA A 38 10.54 -5.94 0.57
CA ALA A 38 11.28 -5.60 1.79
C ALA A 38 12.46 -4.67 1.47
N ARG A 39 12.57 -3.55 2.18
CA ARG A 39 13.65 -2.57 2.02
C ARG A 39 14.34 -2.33 3.37
N GLY A 40 15.61 -2.69 3.45
CA GLY A 40 16.43 -2.43 4.64
C GLY A 40 16.84 -0.95 4.75
N GLY A 41 16.86 -0.44 5.97
CA GLY A 41 17.46 0.83 6.35
C GLY A 41 18.31 0.66 7.62
N ASP A 42 18.61 1.77 8.29
CA ASP A 42 19.45 1.77 9.50
C ASP A 42 18.62 1.38 10.73
N GLY A 43 18.70 0.10 11.12
CA GLY A 43 17.94 -0.44 12.26
C GLY A 43 16.48 -0.72 11.96
N TYR A 44 16.08 -0.77 10.69
CA TYR A 44 14.70 -1.10 10.30
C TYR A 44 14.60 -1.79 8.94
N VAL A 45 13.47 -2.48 8.70
CA VAL A 45 13.05 -2.95 7.38
C VAL A 45 11.63 -2.45 7.10
N ILE A 46 11.44 -1.73 6.00
CA ILE A 46 10.11 -1.35 5.51
C ILE A 46 9.58 -2.45 4.61
N LEU A 47 8.41 -2.96 4.95
CA LEU A 47 7.60 -3.86 4.14
C LEU A 47 6.48 -3.06 3.45
N THR A 48 6.26 -3.35 2.17
CA THR A 48 5.09 -2.89 1.41
C THR A 48 4.54 -4.04 0.61
N TRP A 49 3.22 -4.10 0.45
CA TRP A 49 2.54 -5.12 -0.34
C TRP A 49 1.27 -4.55 -0.97
N GLU A 50 0.66 -5.31 -1.87
CA GLU A 50 -0.63 -5.04 -2.46
C GLU A 50 -1.68 -6.01 -1.92
N ALA A 51 -2.94 -5.60 -1.99
CA ALA A 51 -4.06 -6.43 -1.56
C ALA A 51 -4.14 -7.72 -2.40
N PRO A 52 -4.74 -8.81 -1.86
CA PRO A 52 -5.01 -10.00 -2.64
C PRO A 52 -5.97 -9.73 -3.80
N ASP A 53 -5.86 -10.50 -4.88
CA ASP A 53 -6.79 -10.43 -6.03
C ASP A 53 -8.20 -10.90 -5.67
N ASP A 54 -8.31 -11.83 -4.71
CA ASP A 54 -9.56 -12.34 -4.17
C ASP A 54 -9.56 -12.25 -2.64
N ASP A 55 -10.57 -11.54 -2.10
CA ASP A 55 -10.81 -11.41 -0.66
C ASP A 55 -11.65 -12.56 -0.09
N GLY A 56 -12.03 -13.54 -0.91
CA GLY A 56 -12.86 -14.67 -0.52
C GLY A 56 -14.32 -14.30 -0.32
N GLY A 57 -14.77 -13.17 -0.88
CA GLY A 57 -16.14 -12.66 -0.72
C GLY A 57 -16.41 -12.07 0.66
N SER A 58 -15.37 -11.62 1.37
CA SER A 58 -15.48 -10.90 2.64
C SER A 58 -14.35 -9.89 2.81
N PRO A 59 -14.63 -8.66 3.31
CA PRO A 59 -13.61 -7.61 3.39
C PRO A 59 -12.38 -8.03 4.19
N ILE A 60 -11.21 -7.62 3.70
CA ILE A 60 -9.95 -7.74 4.45
C ILE A 60 -10.03 -6.86 5.70
N ILE A 61 -9.78 -7.47 6.86
CA ILE A 61 -9.77 -6.81 8.17
C ILE A 61 -8.34 -6.55 8.66
N GLY A 62 -7.34 -7.23 8.10
CA GLY A 62 -5.94 -7.03 8.45
C GLY A 62 -4.98 -7.94 7.72
N TYR A 63 -3.72 -7.88 8.15
CA TYR A 63 -2.64 -8.69 7.60
C TYR A 63 -1.79 -9.27 8.72
N ARG A 64 -1.27 -10.49 8.53
CA ARG A 64 -0.31 -11.12 9.42
C ARG A 64 1.06 -11.10 8.75
N ILE A 65 2.06 -10.69 9.53
CA ILE A 65 3.42 -10.50 9.06
C ILE A 65 4.27 -11.57 9.70
N TYR A 66 5.00 -12.31 8.88
CA TYR A 66 5.88 -13.39 9.29
C TYR A 66 7.33 -12.98 9.06
N ARG A 67 8.22 -13.36 9.98
CA ARG A 67 9.64 -13.06 9.90
C ARG A 67 10.50 -14.25 10.35
N GLY A 68 11.60 -14.49 9.64
CA GLY A 68 12.63 -15.47 10.01
C GLY A 68 14.04 -14.98 9.68
N THR A 69 15.05 -15.62 10.26
CA THR A 69 16.48 -15.40 9.89
C THR A 69 17.01 -16.46 8.92
N SER A 70 16.16 -17.44 8.59
CA SER A 70 16.41 -18.52 7.64
C SER A 70 15.20 -18.63 6.71
N SER A 71 15.45 -18.81 5.41
CA SER A 71 14.40 -18.98 4.40
C SER A 71 13.46 -20.14 4.77
N GLY A 72 12.16 -19.94 4.56
CA GLY A 72 11.11 -20.93 4.83
C GLY A 72 10.86 -21.26 6.31
N ASN A 73 11.45 -20.50 7.24
CA ASN A 73 11.27 -20.67 8.68
C ASN A 73 10.73 -19.40 9.34
N GLU A 74 9.90 -18.63 8.62
CA GLU A 74 9.28 -17.44 9.17
C GLU A 74 8.22 -17.80 10.20
N VAL A 75 8.23 -17.07 11.33
CA VAL A 75 7.23 -17.19 12.39
C VAL A 75 6.41 -15.91 12.47
N LEU A 76 5.19 -15.99 12.99
CA LEU A 76 4.32 -14.83 13.14
C LEU A 76 5.01 -13.76 13.99
N LEU A 77 5.26 -12.60 13.38
CA LEU A 77 5.83 -11.43 14.04
C LEU A 77 4.72 -10.58 14.65
N THR A 78 3.70 -10.24 13.86
CA THR A 78 2.60 -9.36 14.31
C THR A 78 1.38 -9.47 13.39
N THR A 79 0.26 -8.93 13.86
CA THR A 79 -0.95 -8.70 13.06
C THR A 79 -1.22 -7.20 13.01
N VAL A 80 -1.45 -6.67 11.81
CA VAL A 80 -1.78 -5.26 11.57
C VAL A 80 -3.20 -5.14 11.01
N GLY A 81 -3.77 -3.94 11.10
CA GLY A 81 -5.07 -3.65 10.49
C GLY A 81 -5.02 -3.68 8.95
N ASN A 82 -6.07 -3.21 8.29
CA ASN A 82 -6.12 -3.14 6.82
C ASN A 82 -5.22 -2.00 6.28
N VAL A 83 -3.91 -2.22 6.35
CA VAL A 83 -2.83 -1.38 5.85
C VAL A 83 -1.98 -2.17 4.86
N LEU A 84 -1.21 -1.46 4.04
CA LEU A 84 -0.37 -2.05 2.99
C LEU A 84 1.13 -1.82 3.24
N THR A 85 1.48 -1.46 4.48
CA THR A 85 2.87 -1.21 4.88
C THR A 85 3.10 -1.56 6.34
N TYR A 86 4.32 -1.98 6.66
CA TYR A 86 4.79 -2.18 8.01
C TYR A 86 6.27 -1.80 8.13
N ASN A 87 6.64 -1.16 9.24
CA ASN A 87 8.03 -0.83 9.56
C ASN A 87 8.52 -1.74 10.69
N ASP A 88 9.35 -2.72 10.36
CA ASP A 88 9.97 -3.61 11.34
C ASP A 88 11.24 -2.96 11.92
N THR A 89 11.15 -2.46 13.15
CA THR A 89 12.28 -1.86 13.88
C THR A 89 12.97 -2.86 14.82
N GLY A 90 12.54 -4.13 14.83
CA GLY A 90 13.08 -5.17 15.71
C GLY A 90 14.22 -5.96 15.05
N VAL A 91 15.02 -5.32 14.21
CA VAL A 91 16.03 -5.94 13.35
C VAL A 91 17.44 -5.44 13.67
N THR A 92 18.44 -6.27 13.38
CA THR A 92 19.85 -5.94 13.56
C THR A 92 20.53 -5.70 12.21
N ASN A 93 21.24 -4.58 12.07
CA ASN A 93 22.02 -4.29 10.86
C ASN A 93 23.00 -5.42 10.54
N GLY A 94 23.10 -5.79 9.26
CA GLY A 94 23.91 -6.89 8.76
C GLY A 94 23.27 -8.28 8.85
N GLN A 95 22.18 -8.46 9.61
CA GLN A 95 21.44 -9.72 9.66
C GLN A 95 20.45 -9.79 8.50
N LYS A 96 20.47 -10.88 7.71
CA LYS A 96 19.43 -11.12 6.71
C LYS A 96 18.14 -11.60 7.39
N TYR A 97 17.02 -10.99 7.02
CA TYR A 97 15.68 -11.41 7.42
C TYR A 97 14.87 -11.81 6.20
N TYR A 98 13.99 -12.78 6.40
CA TYR A 98 13.03 -13.28 5.42
C TYR A 98 11.62 -12.96 5.90
N TYR A 99 10.75 -12.59 4.98
CA TYR A 99 9.42 -12.10 5.27
C TYR A 99 8.38 -12.71 4.35
N ARG A 100 7.20 -12.97 4.91
CA ARG A 100 5.96 -13.28 4.19
C ARG A 100 4.81 -12.52 4.85
N VAL A 101 3.76 -12.27 4.09
CA VAL A 101 2.54 -11.63 4.58
C VAL A 101 1.33 -12.46 4.15
N SER A 102 0.33 -12.62 5.02
CA SER A 102 -0.99 -13.17 4.66
C SER A 102 -2.07 -12.15 4.96
N ALA A 103 -3.18 -12.23 4.20
CA ALA A 103 -4.36 -11.41 4.45
C ALA A 103 -5.34 -12.12 5.40
N LEU A 104 -6.07 -11.34 6.19
CA LEU A 104 -7.06 -11.81 7.15
C LEU A 104 -8.42 -11.21 6.82
N ASN A 105 -9.45 -12.05 6.72
CA ASN A 105 -10.85 -11.61 6.70
C ASN A 105 -11.63 -12.26 7.85
N ARG A 106 -12.96 -12.08 7.90
CA ARG A 106 -13.81 -12.68 8.95
C ARG A 106 -13.84 -14.21 8.96
N VAL A 107 -13.51 -14.85 7.83
CA VAL A 107 -13.47 -16.32 7.70
C VAL A 107 -12.18 -16.84 8.31
N GLY A 108 -11.07 -16.15 8.08
CA GLY A 108 -9.78 -16.48 8.65
C GLY A 108 -8.62 -15.94 7.83
N GLU A 109 -7.45 -16.52 8.13
CA GLU A 109 -6.19 -16.20 7.47
C GLU A 109 -6.08 -16.91 6.12
N GLY A 110 -5.66 -16.16 5.11
CA GLY A 110 -5.43 -16.65 3.76
C GLY A 110 -4.04 -17.23 3.55
N GLU A 111 -3.69 -17.45 2.28
CA GLU A 111 -2.37 -17.94 1.90
C GLU A 111 -1.26 -16.91 2.17
N LEU A 112 -0.04 -17.41 2.38
CA LEU A 112 1.15 -16.57 2.51
C LEU A 112 1.59 -16.07 1.13
N SER A 113 2.04 -14.83 1.07
CA SER A 113 2.73 -14.25 -0.09
C SER A 113 3.99 -15.04 -0.46
N GLU A 114 4.54 -14.70 -1.62
CA GLU A 114 5.94 -15.01 -1.93
C GLU A 114 6.87 -14.48 -0.84
N GLU A 115 7.97 -15.20 -0.64
CA GLU A 115 8.99 -14.86 0.34
C GLU A 115 9.94 -13.80 -0.23
N VAL A 116 10.21 -12.77 0.56
CA VAL A 116 11.24 -11.77 0.25
C VAL A 116 12.26 -11.69 1.36
N SER A 117 13.42 -11.10 1.08
CA SER A 117 14.44 -10.87 2.10
C SER A 117 15.03 -9.48 2.01
N ALA A 118 15.51 -8.99 3.16
CA ALA A 118 16.26 -7.75 3.26
C ALA A 118 17.40 -7.89 4.27
N VAL A 119 18.45 -7.08 4.08
CA VAL A 119 19.52 -6.89 5.06
C VAL A 119 19.50 -5.41 5.45
N PRO A 120 19.01 -5.04 6.65
CA PRO A 120 19.16 -3.69 7.16
C PRO A 120 20.66 -3.36 7.31
N GLN A 121 21.02 -2.12 7.03
CA GLN A 121 22.41 -1.67 7.03
C GLN A 121 22.46 -0.28 7.63
N SER A 122 23.50 -0.01 8.41
CA SER A 122 23.74 1.35 8.89
C SER A 122 23.85 2.30 7.72
N ALA A 123 23.35 3.53 7.92
CA ALA A 123 23.58 4.58 6.95
C ALA A 123 25.10 4.64 6.69
N PRO A 124 25.56 4.75 5.44
CA PRO A 124 26.97 4.96 5.19
C PRO A 124 27.37 6.21 5.95
N THR A 125 28.22 6.05 6.96
CA THR A 125 28.81 7.19 7.65
C THR A 125 29.61 7.94 6.59
N THR A 126 29.07 9.06 6.12
CA THR A 126 29.84 10.03 5.37
C THR A 126 30.88 10.57 6.36
N THR A 127 32.02 9.89 6.46
CA THR A 127 33.22 10.44 7.09
C THR A 127 33.69 11.54 6.16
N GLU A 128 33.19 12.76 6.37
CA GLU A 128 33.65 13.97 5.69
C GLU A 128 35.02 14.38 6.27
N GLY A 129 36.03 13.55 5.98
CA GLY A 129 37.43 13.93 5.96
C GLY A 129 37.83 14.25 4.53
N ALA A 130 37.18 15.25 3.91
CA ALA A 130 37.57 15.72 2.59
C ALA A 130 38.82 16.61 2.70
N SER A 131 39.99 15.99 2.86
CA SER A 131 41.22 16.59 2.34
C SER A 131 41.34 16.18 0.88
N ALA A 132 41.20 17.16 0.00
CA ALA A 132 41.33 17.02 -1.43
C ALA A 132 42.66 16.34 -1.81
N SER A 133 42.61 15.25 -2.59
CA SER A 133 43.19 15.17 -3.94
C SER A 133 43.09 13.74 -4.46
N GLY A 134 42.63 13.59 -5.71
CA GLY A 134 42.99 12.47 -6.58
C GLY A 134 42.13 11.21 -6.48
N GLY A 135 41.31 10.99 -7.51
CA GLY A 135 40.79 9.66 -7.84
C GLY A 135 39.30 9.64 -8.15
N MET A 136 38.93 9.86 -9.40
CA MET A 136 37.59 9.52 -9.90
C MET A 136 37.41 8.00 -9.84
N SER A 137 36.79 7.53 -8.76
CA SER A 137 36.28 6.16 -8.65
C SER A 137 34.76 6.22 -8.69
N SER A 138 34.25 6.01 -9.90
CA SER A 138 32.87 5.71 -10.30
C SER A 138 31.86 5.47 -9.17
N LEU A 139 31.13 6.53 -8.80
CA LEU A 139 29.80 6.44 -8.18
C LEU A 139 28.74 6.48 -9.30
N HIS A 140 28.45 5.31 -9.87
CA HIS A 140 27.27 5.07 -10.69
C HIS A 140 26.30 4.22 -9.84
N LEU A 141 25.02 4.50 -9.63
CA LEU A 141 24.10 5.59 -9.93
C LEU A 141 22.94 5.32 -8.97
N PHE A 142 22.54 6.27 -8.11
CA PHE A 142 21.13 6.30 -7.75
C PHE A 142 20.40 6.56 -9.06
N SER A 143 19.55 5.62 -9.48
CA SER A 143 18.98 5.63 -10.83
C SER A 143 18.36 6.99 -11.14
N ALA A 144 18.53 7.46 -12.38
CA ALA A 144 17.94 8.72 -12.86
C ALA A 144 16.43 8.83 -12.54
N LEU A 145 15.76 7.69 -12.37
CA LEU A 145 14.37 7.58 -11.96
C LEU A 145 14.11 8.09 -10.52
N VAL A 146 14.98 7.81 -9.54
CA VAL A 146 14.80 8.27 -8.15
C VAL A 146 14.91 9.79 -8.05
N VAL A 147 15.86 10.39 -8.77
CA VAL A 147 16.05 11.85 -8.80
C VAL A 147 14.85 12.53 -9.50
N VAL A 148 14.34 11.93 -10.57
CA VAL A 148 13.14 12.43 -11.28
C VAL A 148 11.89 12.33 -10.40
N ILE A 149 11.69 11.22 -9.68
CA ILE A 149 10.53 11.05 -8.77
C ILE A 149 10.56 12.09 -7.65
N VAL A 150 11.70 12.30 -7.01
CA VAL A 150 11.84 13.30 -5.93
C VAL A 150 11.57 14.71 -6.46
N ALA A 151 12.08 15.06 -7.65
CA ALA A 151 11.82 16.35 -8.28
C ALA A 151 10.32 16.56 -8.59
N ILE A 152 9.63 15.53 -9.12
CA ILE A 152 8.19 15.60 -9.42
C ILE A 152 7.37 15.78 -8.13
N VAL A 153 7.68 15.01 -7.08
CA VAL A 153 6.97 15.11 -5.79
C VAL A 153 7.12 16.50 -5.18
N LEU A 154 8.32 17.08 -5.21
CA LEU A 154 8.56 18.44 -4.70
C LEU A 154 7.82 19.51 -5.51
N ILE A 155 7.77 19.37 -6.85
CA ILE A 155 7.01 20.30 -7.71
C ILE A 155 5.51 20.22 -7.42
N VAL A 156 4.96 19.01 -7.25
CA VAL A 156 3.53 18.81 -6.92
C VAL A 156 3.20 19.38 -5.54
N LEU A 157 4.02 19.11 -4.52
CA LEU A 157 3.83 19.67 -3.17
C LEU A 157 3.90 21.20 -3.16
N PHE A 158 4.84 21.79 -3.91
CA PHE A 158 4.96 23.23 -4.04
C PHE A 158 3.74 23.85 -4.75
N ALA A 159 3.24 23.20 -5.81
CA ALA A 159 2.06 23.65 -6.53
C ALA A 159 0.78 23.56 -5.68
N ILE A 160 0.61 22.51 -4.88
CA ILE A 160 -0.51 22.38 -3.93
C ILE A 160 -0.45 23.48 -2.89
N ARG A 161 0.73 23.76 -2.32
CA ARG A 161 0.90 24.80 -1.31
C ARG A 161 0.56 26.20 -1.85
N ARG A 162 0.92 26.48 -3.10
CA ARG A 162 0.62 27.77 -3.76
C ARG A 162 -0.86 27.96 -4.09
N LYS A 163 -1.63 26.88 -4.23
CA LYS A 163 -3.06 26.95 -4.55
C LYS A 163 -3.95 27.18 -3.33
N GLY A 164 -3.42 26.93 -2.12
CA GLY A 164 -4.11 27.17 -0.85
C GLY A 164 -4.22 28.64 -0.42
N GLU A 165 -3.52 29.57 -1.08
CA GLU A 165 -3.48 31.00 -0.69
C GLU A 165 -4.38 31.93 -1.51
N SER A 166 -5.22 31.41 -2.43
CA SER A 166 -6.06 32.24 -3.31
C SER A 166 -7.56 32.27 -2.97
N GLY A 167 -7.96 31.84 -1.77
CA GLY A 167 -9.36 31.52 -1.44
C GLY A 167 -10.10 32.43 -0.45
N GLU A 168 -9.53 33.53 0.03
CA GLU A 168 -10.23 34.40 0.98
C GLU A 168 -10.10 35.88 0.61
N GLY A 169 -11.14 36.40 -0.05
CA GLY A 169 -11.25 37.83 -0.29
C GLY A 169 -12.30 38.15 -1.33
N GLU A 170 -13.58 38.03 -0.97
CA GLU A 170 -14.65 38.96 -1.37
C GLU A 170 -15.97 38.57 -0.67
N SER A 171 -16.09 38.98 0.59
CA SER A 171 -17.38 39.25 1.21
C SER A 171 -17.60 40.75 1.12
N GLN A 172 -18.35 41.20 0.11
CA GLN A 172 -18.88 42.56 -0.01
C GLN A 172 -20.35 42.46 -0.40
N VAL A 173 -21.19 42.53 0.64
CA VAL A 173 -22.38 43.38 0.75
C VAL A 173 -22.96 43.94 -0.56
N SER A 174 -24.21 43.61 -0.86
CA SER A 174 -25.15 44.63 -1.36
C SER A 174 -26.51 44.45 -0.71
N SER A 175 -26.85 45.48 0.06
CA SER A 175 -28.17 45.75 0.62
C SER A 175 -29.17 46.10 -0.49
N THR A 176 -30.45 45.82 -0.20
CA THR A 176 -31.66 46.61 -0.52
C THR A 176 -31.83 47.19 -1.93
N GLU A 177 -32.87 46.80 -2.67
CA GLU A 177 -33.95 47.73 -3.05
C GLU A 177 -35.20 47.07 -3.66
N LYS A 178 -36.34 47.50 -3.08
CA LYS A 178 -37.70 47.69 -3.62
C LYS A 178 -38.60 46.52 -4.01
#